data_AF-A0A3Q1G6D2-F1
#
_entry.id   AF-A0A3Q1G6D2-F1
#
_cell.length_a   1.000
_cell.length_b   1.000
_cell.length_c   1.000
_cell.angle_alpha   90.00
_cell.angle_beta   90.00
_cell.angle_gamma   90.00
#
_symmetry.space_group_name_H-M   'P 1'
#
loop_
_entity.id
_entity.type
_entity.pdbx_description
1 polymer ?
#
loop_
_entity_poly.entity_id
_entity_poly.type
_entity_poly.pdbx_seq_one_letter_code
_entity_poly.pdbx_strand_id
1 'polypeptide(L)' 'MCANLQGAMEDLIAVFHRYSGKEGDKYKLNNKELKNLLQEELTDFLTVTPKQLM' A
#
# COMPACT_ATOMS: atom_id res chain seq x y z
N MET A 1 10.23 -20.79 -10.31
CA MET A 1 9.26 -19.81 -9.76
C MET A 1 9.57 -18.47 -10.41
N CYS A 2 8.58 -17.81 -11.00
CA CYS A 2 8.74 -16.43 -11.44
C CYS A 2 8.93 -15.57 -10.18
N ALA A 3 10.19 -15.41 -9.75
CA ALA A 3 10.57 -14.73 -8.50
C ALA A 3 10.01 -13.30 -8.42
N ASN A 4 9.64 -12.70 -9.56
CA ASN A 4 9.01 -11.39 -9.60
C ASN A 4 7.56 -11.38 -9.05
N LEU A 5 6.72 -12.34 -9.45
CA LEU A 5 5.30 -12.31 -9.09
C LEU A 5 5.07 -12.83 -7.68
N GLN A 6 5.71 -13.94 -7.32
CA GLN A 6 5.55 -14.50 -5.99
C GLN A 6 6.03 -13.51 -4.91
N GLY A 7 7.23 -12.93 -5.09
CA GLY A 7 7.75 -11.93 -4.17
C GLY A 7 6.86 -10.68 -4.09
N ALA A 8 6.40 -10.16 -5.24
CA ALA A 8 5.49 -9.02 -5.25
C ALA A 8 4.17 -9.29 -4.51
N MET A 9 3.63 -10.52 -4.62
CA MET A 9 2.42 -10.90 -3.90
C MET A 9 2.67 -11.06 -2.39
N GLU A 10 3.80 -11.64 -1.99
CA GLU A 10 4.21 -11.73 -0.58
C GLU A 10 4.36 -10.33 0.04
N ASP A 11 5.01 -9.40 -0.66
CA ASP A 11 5.17 -8.02 -0.22
C ASP A 11 3.82 -7.30 -0.09
N LEU A 12 2.91 -7.47 -1.07
CA LEU A 12 1.59 -6.87 -1.02
C LEU A 12 0.76 -7.38 0.17
N ILE A 13 0.82 -8.69 0.45
CA ILE A 13 0.13 -9.31 1.59
C ILE A 13 0.73 -8.80 2.91
N ALA A 14 2.04 -8.68 3.00
CA ALA A 14 2.72 -8.17 4.20
C ALA A 14 2.34 -6.71 4.48
N VAL A 15 2.32 -5.85 3.44
CA VAL A 15 1.86 -4.47 3.57
C VAL A 15 0.39 -4.42 3.96
N PHE A 16 -0.49 -5.23 3.33
CA PHE A 16 -1.91 -5.29 3.71
C PHE A 16 -2.08 -5.57 5.21
N HIS A 17 -1.43 -6.62 5.72
CA HIS A 17 -1.54 -7.00 7.13
C HIS A 17 -0.90 -6.01 8.11
N ARG A 18 0.04 -5.17 7.67
CA ARG A 18 0.60 -4.08 8.49
C ARG A 18 -0.46 -2.99 8.79
N TYR A 19 -1.46 -2.81 7.93
CA TYR A 19 -2.46 -1.75 8.05
C TYR A 19 -3.86 -2.26 8.40
N SER A 20 -4.24 -3.46 7.99
CA SER A 20 -5.57 -4.03 8.24
C SER A 20 -5.79 -4.38 9.71
N GLY A 21 -7.01 -4.18 10.21
CA GLY A 21 -7.40 -4.62 11.56
C GLY A 21 -6.80 -3.81 12.71
N LYS A 22 -6.21 -2.65 12.42
CA LYS A 22 -5.89 -1.66 13.45
C LYS A 22 -7.17 -1.14 14.09
N GLU A 23 -8.22 -1.02 13.28
CA GLU A 23 -9.57 -0.65 13.72
C GLU A 23 -10.61 -1.56 13.03
N GLY A 24 -11.05 -2.61 13.73
CA GLY A 24 -12.14 -3.48 13.29
C GLY A 24 -11.69 -4.81 12.68
N ASP A 25 -12.03 -5.05 11.41
CA ASP A 25 -11.88 -6.36 10.73
C ASP A 25 -10.48 -6.52 10.13
N LYS A 26 -9.69 -7.46 10.65
CA LYS A 26 -8.33 -7.77 10.20
C LYS A 26 -8.21 -8.33 8.78
N TYR A 27 -9.32 -8.65 8.13
CA TYR A 27 -9.34 -9.12 6.75
C TYR A 27 -9.77 -8.03 5.77
N LYS A 28 -9.94 -6.79 6.23
CA LYS A 28 -10.30 -5.63 5.41
C LYS A 28 -9.46 -4.43 5.78
N LEU A 29 -9.35 -3.49 4.84
CA LEU A 29 -8.91 -2.13 5.11
C LEU A 29 -10.15 -1.23 5.12
N ASN A 30 -10.37 -0.53 6.21
CA ASN A 30 -11.34 0.55 6.23
C ASN A 30 -10.75 1.82 5.56
N ASN A 31 -11.58 2.85 5.35
CA ASN A 31 -11.15 4.08 4.66
C ASN A 31 -9.96 4.78 5.32
N LYS A 32 -9.86 4.74 6.66
CA LYS A 32 -8.76 5.35 7.41
C LYS A 32 -7.48 4.54 7.27
N GLU A 33 -7.57 3.22 7.39
CA GLU A 33 -6.43 2.31 7.22
C GLU A 33 -5.87 2.36 5.80
N LEU A 34 -6.74 2.37 4.79
CA LEU A 34 -6.33 2.52 3.40
C LEU A 34 -5.67 3.88 3.15
N LYS A 35 -6.23 4.97 3.70
CA LYS A 35 -5.62 6.30 3.59
C LYS A 35 -4.21 6.32 4.17
N ASN A 36 -4.00 5.74 5.35
CA ASN A 36 -2.68 5.67 5.97
C ASN A 36 -1.69 4.84 5.13
N LEU A 37 -2.11 3.68 4.63
CA LEU A 37 -1.29 2.85 3.74
C LEU A 37 -0.83 3.65 2.51
N LEU A 38 -1.76 4.30 1.81
CA LEU A 38 -1.42 5.07 0.61
C LEU A 38 -0.51 6.26 0.92
N GLN A 39 -0.71 6.92 2.06
CA GLN A 39 0.08 8.09 2.46
C GLN A 39 1.49 7.73 2.93
N GLU A 40 1.68 6.56 3.53
CA GLU A 40 2.97 6.14 4.11
C GLU A 40 3.82 5.32 3.13
N GLU A 41 3.21 4.40 2.39
CA GLU A 41 3.93 3.46 1.52
C GLU A 41 3.97 3.95 0.05
N LEU A 42 3.02 4.79 -0.36
CA LEU A 42 2.80 5.21 -1.75
C LEU A 42 2.73 6.73 -1.91
N THR A 43 3.39 7.49 -1.03
CA THR A 43 3.38 8.96 -1.07
C THR A 43 3.76 9.50 -2.45
N ASP A 44 4.83 8.96 -3.05
CA ASP A 44 5.33 9.40 -4.35
C ASP A 44 4.34 9.13 -5.49
N PHE A 45 3.51 8.09 -5.38
CA PHE A 45 2.46 7.76 -6.34
C PHE A 45 1.29 8.74 -6.24
N LEU A 46 1.00 9.23 -5.03
CA LEU A 46 -0.05 10.21 -4.77
C LEU A 46 0.39 11.64 -5.08
N THR A 47 1.69 11.93 -4.99
CA THR A 47 2.21 13.23 -5.41
C THR A 47 2.28 13.28 -6.92
N VAL A 48 1.31 13.96 -7.55
CA VAL A 48 1.45 14.40 -8.93
C VAL A 48 2.62 15.39 -8.94
N THR A 49 3.81 14.91 -9.26
CA THR A 49 4.97 15.79 -9.39
C THR A 49 4.83 16.52 -10.73
N PRO A 50 4.73 17.86 -10.77
CA PRO A 50 4.89 18.61 -12.01
C PRO A 50 6.38 18.66 -12.40
N LYS A 51 7.10 17.53 -12.33
CA LYS A 51 8.53 17.41 -12.66
C LYS A 51 8.79 17.01 -14.12
N GLN A 52 7.79 17.11 -14.99
CA GLN A 52 7.96 16.96 -16.45
C GLN A 52 7.92 18.31 -17.21
N LEU A 53 7.85 19.45 -16.51
CA LEU A 53 7.71 20.79 -17.13
C LEU A 53 8.86 21.75 -16.81
N MET A 54 10.03 21.24 -16.43
CA MET A 54 11.27 22.03 -16.34
C MET A 54 12.40 21.36 -17.10
#